data_AF-A0A1G1IM63-F1
#
_entry.id   AF-A0A1G1IM63-F1
#
_cell.length_a   1.000
_cell.length_b   1.000
_cell.length_c   1.000
_cell.angle_alpha   90.00
_cell.angle_beta   90.00
_cell.angle_gamma   90.00
#
_symmetry.space_group_name_H-M   'P 1'
#
loop_
_entity.id
_entity.type
_entity.pdbx_description
1 polymer ?
#
loop_
_entity_poly.entity_id
_entity_poly.type
_entity_poly.pdbx_seq_one_letter_code
_entity_poly.pdbx_strand_id
1 'polypeptide(L)'
;MRKINFSRLFSRGVVCAAMALVPVHLCLFSFVKTVLSADEEVKLKILAVNPSDTQKLNTTVRQDLPPEVKPEDVIDAAGMETKYNSEKKVFYLQKNVELNPRQTSTFEVRVKNVWNIPDEDIQKVRQEIEQSMNALKGTKYAQTGQLLYEKVMEKITRVEEEQAKAVGIKQKIEFYRAHIQQLEDIRGEVFSLGAMRRMEEENKEGIREVKFSITAENPSDQPLKMMVRSYLPKEIKSDDVLEKLDFDLVYSRNKNRFTLEKEDNFAAKEVKRYQITLRDIWYIPQGDLDFLRKQAEKLVVLFKETPYEKYADQQCAFIFESLDKIKQLQDEVASSTALEDRMRASVLNNQRLELIRKKMRELQDLLPEVALKKDNLKPIEQIKHLIKKIVDTRDLILVAFGIQPNKPITWWLIFGIMGFMALLTGVFYMTWLKKLQENKWTSKAGKSGKK
;
A
#
# COMPACT_ATOMS: atom_id res chain seq x y z
N MET A 1 -50.26 -23.39 25.62
CA MET A 1 -49.88 -23.35 27.05
C MET A 1 -48.46 -22.80 27.12
N ARG A 2 -48.04 -21.76 27.85
CA ARG A 2 -48.63 -20.80 28.80
C ARG A 2 -48.04 -19.41 28.45
N LYS A 3 -48.87 -18.36 28.54
CA LYS A 3 -48.48 -16.95 28.50
C LYS A 3 -47.99 -16.53 29.89
N ILE A 4 -46.99 -15.65 29.97
CA ILE A 4 -46.73 -14.86 31.18
C ILE A 4 -46.78 -13.38 30.78
N ASN A 5 -47.87 -12.74 31.22
CA ASN A 5 -48.06 -11.30 31.31
C ASN A 5 -47.63 -10.90 32.72
N PHE A 6 -46.91 -9.78 32.87
CA PHE A 6 -47.00 -9.00 34.10
C PHE A 6 -46.98 -7.52 33.76
N SER A 7 -48.00 -6.84 34.26
CA SER A 7 -48.33 -5.45 34.04
C SER A 7 -48.19 -4.68 35.36
N ARG A 8 -47.64 -3.47 35.25
CA ARG A 8 -47.99 -2.22 35.96
C ARG A 8 -48.34 -2.27 37.46
N LEU A 9 -47.57 -1.49 38.23
CA LEU A 9 -48.03 -0.64 39.34
C LEU A 9 -47.12 0.60 39.35
N PHE A 10 -47.54 1.76 38.85
CA PHE A 10 -48.23 2.84 39.56
C PHE A 10 -47.65 3.18 40.94
N SER A 11 -46.86 4.26 40.99
CA SER A 11 -46.92 5.25 42.08
C SER A 11 -46.49 6.60 41.53
N ARG A 12 -47.38 7.59 41.68
CA ARG A 12 -47.25 9.00 41.32
C ARG A 12 -47.14 9.81 42.62
N GLY A 13 -46.37 10.89 42.56
CA GLY A 13 -46.45 12.04 43.48
C GLY A 13 -45.36 12.01 44.57
N VAL A 14 -44.76 13.11 45.01
CA VAL A 14 -45.08 14.54 44.88
C VAL A 14 -43.77 15.34 45.04
N VAL A 15 -43.75 16.47 44.35
CA VAL A 15 -42.89 17.66 44.44
C VAL A 15 -42.35 17.96 45.84
N CYS A 16 -41.04 18.26 45.95
CA CYS A 16 -40.57 19.32 46.84
C CYS A 16 -39.19 19.83 46.41
N ALA A 17 -39.14 21.12 46.09
CA ALA A 17 -37.94 21.89 45.84
C ALA A 17 -37.17 22.13 47.15
N ALA A 18 -35.84 21.99 47.10
CA ALA A 18 -34.94 22.63 48.04
C ALA A 18 -33.61 22.93 47.35
N MET A 19 -33.37 24.21 47.11
CA MET A 19 -32.06 24.80 46.81
C MET A 19 -31.12 24.62 48.01
N ALA A 20 -29.92 24.10 47.76
CA ALA A 20 -28.68 24.44 48.49
C ALA A 20 -27.51 23.99 47.58
N LEU A 21 -26.89 24.87 46.79
CA LEU A 21 -25.75 25.74 47.13
C LEU A 21 -24.52 24.99 47.70
N VAL A 22 -23.47 24.92 46.85
CA VAL A 22 -22.01 24.88 47.15
C VAL A 22 -21.37 23.49 47.39
N PRO A 23 -20.11 23.21 46.98
CA PRO A 23 -19.21 23.85 46.00
C PRO A 23 -18.76 22.93 44.84
N VAL A 24 -18.36 23.61 43.78
CA VAL A 24 -17.47 23.15 42.71
C VAL A 24 -16.16 22.59 43.30
N HIS A 25 -16.06 21.27 43.42
CA HIS A 25 -14.75 20.60 43.40
C HIS A 25 -14.45 20.16 41.98
N LEU A 26 -13.86 21.10 41.25
CA LEU A 26 -13.10 20.91 40.03
C LEU A 26 -11.92 19.97 40.36
N CYS A 27 -12.21 18.67 40.50
CA CYS A 27 -11.20 17.63 40.36
C CYS A 27 -10.84 17.58 38.88
N LEU A 28 -9.99 18.53 38.48
CA LEU A 28 -9.00 18.37 37.42
C LEU A 28 -8.18 17.13 37.79
N PHE A 29 -8.73 15.95 37.52
CA PHE A 29 -7.92 14.80 37.15
C PHE A 29 -7.29 15.19 35.82
N SER A 30 -6.24 16.00 35.90
CA SER A 30 -5.16 15.97 34.94
C SER A 30 -4.68 14.53 34.96
N PHE A 31 -5.27 13.72 34.08
CA PHE A 31 -4.57 12.63 33.44
C PHE A 31 -3.36 13.30 32.77
N VAL A 32 -2.31 13.52 33.56
CA VAL A 32 -0.95 13.54 33.09
C VAL A 32 -0.82 12.16 32.45
N LYS A 33 -1.15 12.09 31.15
CA LYS A 33 -0.57 11.08 30.29
C LYS A 33 0.91 11.30 30.47
N THR A 34 1.52 10.49 31.31
CA THR A 34 2.95 10.28 31.32
C THR A 34 3.24 9.90 29.87
N VAL A 35 3.70 10.88 29.10
CA VAL A 35 4.36 10.63 27.83
C VAL A 35 5.56 9.81 28.24
N LEU A 36 5.40 8.49 28.16
CA LEU A 36 6.51 7.58 28.04
C LEU A 36 7.26 8.08 26.80
N SER A 37 8.22 8.97 27.01
CA SER A 37 9.15 9.37 25.98
C SER A 37 9.75 8.08 25.46
N ALA A 38 9.35 7.72 24.24
CA ALA A 38 10.09 6.79 23.42
C ALA A 38 11.56 7.20 23.51
N ASP A 39 12.45 6.24 23.79
CA ASP A 39 13.90 6.43 23.85
C ASP A 39 14.32 7.39 22.72
N GLU A 40 14.65 8.65 23.04
CA GLU A 40 14.99 9.65 22.03
C GLU A 40 16.36 9.34 21.41
N GLU A 41 17.16 8.53 22.11
CA GLU A 41 18.51 8.14 21.72
C GLU A 41 18.64 6.63 21.62
N VAL A 42 19.45 6.19 20.66
CA VAL A 42 19.83 4.80 20.45
C VAL A 42 21.35 4.70 20.46
N LYS A 43 21.87 3.67 21.14
CA LYS A 43 23.30 3.35 21.19
C LYS A 43 23.64 2.26 20.18
N LEU A 44 24.50 2.59 19.22
CA LEU A 44 25.07 1.65 18.26
C LEU A 44 26.48 1.25 18.72
N LYS A 45 26.70 -0.05 18.96
CA LYS A 45 28.02 -0.57 19.35
C LYS A 45 28.77 -1.07 18.12
N ILE A 46 29.90 -0.45 17.81
CA ILE A 46 30.78 -0.83 16.70
C ILE A 46 32.01 -1.53 17.30
N LEU A 47 32.23 -2.78 16.90
CA LEU A 47 33.35 -3.60 17.37
C LEU A 47 34.46 -3.63 16.32
N ALA A 48 35.68 -3.31 16.74
CA ALA A 48 36.89 -3.46 15.95
C ALA A 48 37.82 -4.45 16.65
N VAL A 49 38.20 -5.52 15.97
CA VAL A 49 39.03 -6.60 16.52
C VAL A 49 40.31 -6.72 15.70
N ASN A 50 41.45 -6.82 16.38
CA ASN A 50 42.70 -7.24 15.74
C ASN A 50 42.83 -8.78 15.83
N PRO A 51 42.75 -9.51 14.70
CA PRO A 51 42.89 -10.96 14.70
C PRO A 51 44.35 -11.43 14.79
N SER A 52 45.34 -10.53 14.70
CA SER A 52 46.75 -10.90 14.81
C SER A 52 47.15 -11.22 16.24
N ASP A 53 47.93 -12.28 16.39
CA ASP A 53 48.50 -12.71 17.66
C ASP A 53 49.79 -11.98 18.03
N THR A 54 50.45 -11.34 17.04
CA THR A 54 51.82 -10.85 17.20
C THR A 54 52.04 -9.43 16.69
N GLN A 55 51.24 -8.93 15.74
CA GLN A 55 51.45 -7.63 15.11
C GLN A 55 50.37 -6.61 15.48
N LYS A 56 50.79 -5.37 15.73
CA LYS A 56 49.88 -4.23 15.80
C LYS A 56 49.35 -3.92 14.41
N LEU A 57 48.06 -3.62 14.30
CA LEU A 57 47.42 -3.28 13.03
C LEU A 57 46.81 -1.88 13.11
N ASN A 58 47.17 -1.05 12.14
CA ASN A 58 46.43 0.18 11.83
C ASN A 58 45.29 -0.19 10.90
N THR A 59 44.09 -0.33 11.45
CA THR A 59 42.90 -0.70 10.68
C THR A 59 41.95 0.48 10.56
N THR A 60 41.33 0.58 9.39
CA THR A 60 40.27 1.54 9.13
C THR A 60 38.95 0.86 9.49
N VAL A 61 38.38 1.24 10.62
CA VAL A 61 37.06 0.77 11.04
C VAL A 61 36.02 1.52 10.22
N ARG A 62 35.20 0.80 9.47
CA ARG A 62 34.11 1.34 8.66
C ARG A 62 32.80 0.63 9.03
N GLN A 63 31.78 1.41 9.37
CA GLN A 63 30.43 0.90 9.61
C GLN A 63 29.43 1.71 8.78
N ASP A 64 28.74 1.05 7.86
CA ASP A 64 27.62 1.66 7.13
C ASP A 64 26.44 1.87 8.12
N LEU A 65 25.87 3.08 8.13
CA LEU A 65 24.69 3.42 8.91
C LEU A 65 23.42 2.96 8.19
N PRO A 66 22.32 2.68 8.92
CA PRO A 66 21.04 2.43 8.30
C PRO A 66 20.61 3.62 7.41
N PRO A 67 20.03 3.37 6.23
CA PRO A 67 19.67 4.43 5.27
C PRO A 67 18.66 5.44 5.82
N GLU A 68 17.96 5.12 6.90
CA GLU A 68 17.03 6.01 7.59
C GLU A 68 17.74 7.10 8.41
N VAL A 69 19.00 6.89 8.79
CA VAL A 69 19.78 7.80 9.63
C VAL A 69 20.47 8.85 8.76
N LYS A 70 20.20 10.13 9.02
CA LYS A 70 20.90 11.26 8.41
C LYS A 70 22.09 11.69 9.27
N PRO A 71 23.03 12.47 8.72
CA PRO A 71 24.16 13.00 9.50
C PRO A 71 23.69 13.84 10.70
N GLU A 72 22.59 14.56 10.54
CA GLU A 72 21.94 15.38 11.58
C GLU A 72 21.40 14.55 12.75
N ASP A 73 21.12 13.26 12.52
CA ASP A 73 20.62 12.35 13.55
C ASP A 73 21.76 11.75 14.41
N VAL A 74 23.03 11.94 14.02
CA VAL A 74 24.18 11.45 14.79
C VAL A 74 24.54 12.45 15.89
N ILE A 75 24.16 12.13 17.13
CA ILE A 75 24.39 12.98 18.30
C ILE A 75 25.86 12.91 18.75
N ASP A 76 26.41 11.70 18.78
CA ASP A 76 27.80 11.46 19.18
C ASP A 76 28.41 10.38 18.29
N ALA A 77 29.36 10.78 17.44
CA ALA A 77 30.05 9.90 16.52
C ALA A 77 31.23 9.14 17.17
N ALA A 78 31.49 9.28 18.48
CA ALA A 78 32.62 8.66 19.18
C ALA A 78 34.00 8.94 18.52
N GLY A 79 34.14 10.14 17.95
CA GLY A 79 35.31 10.55 17.17
C GLY A 79 35.49 9.83 15.84
N MET A 80 34.42 9.26 15.27
CA MET A 80 34.38 8.78 13.88
C MET A 80 33.95 9.90 12.94
N GLU A 81 34.42 9.85 11.69
CA GLU A 81 34.00 10.75 10.62
C GLU A 81 32.79 10.17 9.88
N THR A 82 31.73 10.97 9.72
CA THR A 82 30.58 10.60 8.89
C THR A 82 30.85 10.96 7.44
N LYS A 83 30.80 9.97 6.54
CA LYS A 83 30.98 10.14 5.09
C LYS A 83 29.80 9.55 4.34
N TYR A 84 29.56 10.02 3.12
CA TYR A 84 28.51 9.50 2.25
C TYR A 84 29.09 8.54 1.21
N ASN A 85 28.51 7.36 1.08
CA ASN A 85 28.82 6.43 0.00
C ASN A 85 27.81 6.63 -1.15
N SER A 86 28.26 7.22 -2.26
CA SER A 86 27.42 7.49 -3.43
C SER A 86 26.90 6.23 -4.12
N GLU A 87 27.66 5.13 -4.11
CA GLU A 87 27.27 3.86 -4.74
C GLU A 87 26.10 3.21 -4.00
N LYS A 88 26.22 3.13 -2.67
CA LYS A 88 25.21 2.51 -1.81
C LYS A 88 24.10 3.48 -1.39
N LYS A 89 24.29 4.78 -1.61
CA LYS A 89 23.43 5.87 -1.14
C LYS A 89 23.16 5.83 0.38
N VAL A 90 24.21 5.52 1.15
CA VAL A 90 24.15 5.46 2.62
C VAL A 90 25.29 6.25 3.24
N PHE A 91 25.05 6.79 4.43
CA PHE A 91 26.10 7.32 5.27
C PHE A 91 26.87 6.19 5.96
N TYR A 92 28.14 6.41 6.22
CA TYR A 92 28.98 5.48 6.96
C TYR A 92 29.89 6.24 7.92
N LEU A 93 30.21 5.60 9.03
CA LEU A 93 31.18 6.09 10.00
C LEU A 93 32.54 5.45 9.72
N GLN A 94 33.60 6.24 9.75
CA GLN A 94 34.96 5.80 9.53
C GLN A 94 35.91 6.34 10.60
N LYS A 95 36.82 5.50 11.09
CA LYS A 95 37.91 5.91 11.98
C LYS A 95 39.14 5.01 11.79
N ASN A 96 40.31 5.62 11.74
CA ASN A 96 41.57 4.88 11.76
C ASN A 96 41.94 4.60 13.22
N VAL A 97 42.19 3.33 13.55
CA VAL A 97 42.47 2.89 14.91
C VAL A 97 43.68 1.97 14.89
N GLU A 98 44.64 2.26 15.77
CA GLU A 98 45.74 1.34 16.07
C GLU A 98 45.28 0.34 17.13
N LEU A 99 45.29 -0.95 16.79
CA LEU A 99 44.89 -2.03 17.68
C LEU A 99 46.11 -2.92 17.98
N ASN A 100 46.36 -3.18 19.27
CA ASN A 100 47.36 -4.15 19.69
C ASN A 100 46.91 -5.59 19.33
N PRO A 101 47.83 -6.58 19.31
CA PRO A 101 47.48 -7.97 19.07
C PRO A 101 46.34 -8.44 19.98
N ARG A 102 45.34 -9.12 19.41
CA ARG A 102 44.11 -9.58 20.09
C ARG A 102 43.27 -8.49 20.78
N GLN A 103 43.55 -7.20 20.55
CA GLN A 103 42.76 -6.12 21.15
C GLN A 103 41.41 -5.97 20.46
N THR A 104 40.35 -5.84 21.26
CA THR A 104 39.02 -5.45 20.81
C THR A 104 38.72 -4.04 21.32
N SER A 105 38.43 -3.11 20.41
CA SER A 105 37.97 -1.76 20.75
C SER A 105 36.49 -1.63 20.41
N THR A 106 35.71 -1.15 21.36
CA THR A 106 34.28 -0.89 21.19
C THR A 106 34.06 0.61 21.11
N PHE A 107 33.35 1.06 20.08
CA PHE A 107 32.94 2.46 19.93
C PHE A 107 31.42 2.53 20.09
N GLU A 108 30.96 3.33 21.05
CA GLU A 108 29.53 3.57 21.27
C GLU A 108 29.11 4.86 20.58
N VAL A 109 28.38 4.72 19.48
CA VAL A 109 27.83 5.86 18.71
C VAL A 109 26.41 6.12 19.19
N ARG A 110 26.06 7.37 19.50
CA ARG A 110 24.71 7.77 19.87
C ARG A 110 24.01 8.43 18.68
N VAL A 111 22.83 7.91 18.35
CA VAL A 111 22.02 8.36 17.24
C VAL A 111 20.61 8.65 17.75
N LYS A 112 19.98 9.69 17.25
CA LYS A 112 18.56 9.96 17.48
C LYS A 112 17.71 8.79 17.01
N ASN A 113 16.69 8.42 17.77
CA ASN A 113 15.79 7.35 17.42
C ASN A 113 14.87 7.77 16.27
N VAL A 114 15.25 7.40 15.04
CA VAL A 114 14.47 7.62 13.81
C VAL A 114 13.55 6.44 13.47
N TRP A 115 13.60 5.35 14.27
CA TRP A 115 12.85 4.11 14.02
C TRP A 115 11.61 4.04 14.90
N ASN A 116 10.84 5.12 14.89
CA ASN A 116 9.54 5.22 15.52
C ASN A 116 8.61 5.98 14.56
N ILE A 117 7.50 5.36 14.20
CA ILE A 117 6.43 5.98 13.42
C ILE A 117 5.73 6.97 14.33
N PRO A 118 5.68 8.27 13.98
CA PRO A 118 4.99 9.27 14.77
C PRO A 118 3.50 8.92 14.93
N ASP A 119 2.95 9.11 16.13
CA ASP A 119 1.52 8.87 16.39
C ASP A 119 0.62 9.65 15.42
N GLU A 120 1.02 10.88 15.06
CA GLU A 120 0.31 11.71 14.08
C GLU A 120 0.13 10.99 12.73
N ASP A 121 1.15 10.28 12.27
CA ASP A 121 1.09 9.57 10.99
C ASP A 121 0.18 8.35 11.07
N ILE A 122 0.17 7.65 12.20
CA ILE A 122 -0.77 6.54 12.46
C ILE A 122 -2.21 7.07 12.53
N GLN A 123 -2.43 8.20 13.21
CA GLN A 123 -3.75 8.84 13.29
C GLN A 123 -4.25 9.31 11.92
N LYS A 124 -3.36 9.84 11.06
CA LYS A 124 -3.72 10.15 9.66
C LYS A 124 -4.22 8.92 8.91
N VAL A 125 -3.52 7.78 9.04
CA VAL A 125 -3.98 6.51 8.43
C VAL A 125 -5.36 6.12 8.95
N ARG A 126 -5.57 6.18 10.27
CA ARG A 126 -6.88 5.86 10.88
C ARG A 126 -8.00 6.74 10.32
N GLN A 127 -7.76 8.05 10.21
CA GLN A 127 -8.72 9.00 9.66
C GLN A 127 -9.04 8.73 8.18
N GLU A 128 -8.03 8.43 7.35
CA GLU A 128 -8.22 8.08 5.93
C GLU A 128 -9.09 6.83 5.76
N ILE A 129 -8.89 5.83 6.62
CA ILE A 129 -9.67 4.58 6.64
C ILE A 129 -11.11 4.85 7.10
N GLU A 130 -11.31 5.65 8.15
CA GLU A 130 -12.65 6.03 8.62
C GLU A 130 -13.43 6.80 7.56
N GLN A 131 -12.79 7.74 6.86
CA GLN A 131 -13.40 8.47 5.75
C GLN A 131 -13.82 7.52 4.62
N SER A 132 -12.95 6.56 4.28
CA SER A 132 -13.25 5.54 3.28
C SER A 132 -14.43 4.66 3.69
N MET A 133 -14.49 4.23 4.96
CA MET A 133 -15.60 3.45 5.49
C MET A 133 -16.91 4.24 5.52
N ASN A 134 -16.85 5.53 5.87
CA ASN A 134 -18.02 6.42 5.84
C ASN A 134 -18.60 6.55 4.42
N ALA A 135 -17.75 6.59 3.38
CA ALA A 135 -18.20 6.60 1.99
C ALA A 135 -18.90 5.31 1.56
N LEU A 136 -18.65 4.18 2.24
CA LEU A 136 -19.30 2.90 1.97
C LEU A 136 -20.65 2.73 2.69
N LYS A 137 -20.97 3.59 3.67
CA LYS A 137 -22.25 3.52 4.39
C LYS A 137 -23.43 3.70 3.43
N GLY A 138 -24.41 2.80 3.53
CA GLY A 138 -25.58 2.78 2.65
C GLY A 138 -25.35 2.09 1.29
N THR A 139 -24.13 1.62 1.00
CA THR A 139 -23.87 0.79 -0.18
C THR A 139 -24.09 -0.69 0.14
N LYS A 140 -24.21 -1.53 -0.90
CA LYS A 140 -24.26 -2.99 -0.75
C LYS A 140 -22.99 -3.60 -0.13
N TYR A 141 -21.90 -2.84 -0.06
CA TYR A 141 -20.62 -3.27 0.50
C TYR A 141 -20.43 -2.82 1.95
N ALA A 142 -21.43 -2.18 2.58
CA ALA A 142 -21.28 -1.64 3.93
C ALA A 142 -20.90 -2.71 4.98
N GLN A 143 -21.50 -3.90 4.91
CA GLN A 143 -21.19 -4.98 5.86
C GLN A 143 -19.78 -5.53 5.67
N THR A 144 -19.40 -5.86 4.44
CA THR A 144 -18.05 -6.35 4.12
C THR A 144 -16.98 -5.30 4.41
N GLY A 145 -17.28 -4.03 4.11
CA GLY A 145 -16.42 -2.90 4.44
C GLY A 145 -16.21 -2.75 5.95
N GLN A 146 -17.25 -2.99 6.75
CA GLN A 146 -17.14 -2.95 8.22
C GLN A 146 -16.21 -4.04 8.75
N LEU A 147 -16.30 -5.27 8.26
CA LEU A 147 -15.39 -6.35 8.64
C LEU A 147 -13.93 -6.03 8.26
N LEU A 148 -13.74 -5.43 7.10
CA LEU A 148 -12.42 -5.03 6.61
C LEU A 148 -11.83 -3.88 7.43
N TYR A 149 -12.67 -2.91 7.79
CA TYR A 149 -12.33 -1.83 8.71
C TYR A 149 -11.85 -2.37 10.06
N GLU A 150 -12.61 -3.30 10.67
CA GLU A 150 -12.26 -3.90 11.96
C GLU A 150 -10.91 -4.62 11.90
N LYS A 151 -10.71 -5.45 10.88
CA LYS A 151 -9.43 -6.16 10.66
C LYS A 151 -8.25 -5.21 10.47
N VAL A 152 -8.47 -4.07 9.82
CA VAL A 152 -7.41 -3.09 9.59
C VAL A 152 -7.12 -2.28 10.84
N MET A 153 -8.13 -1.93 11.62
CA MET A 153 -7.94 -1.27 12.92
C MET A 153 -7.20 -2.17 13.91
N GLU A 154 -7.47 -3.48 13.89
CA GLU A 154 -6.69 -4.47 14.65
C GLU A 154 -5.21 -4.44 14.24
N LYS A 155 -4.91 -4.41 12.93
CA LYS A 155 -3.52 -4.32 12.43
C LYS A 155 -2.83 -3.03 12.86
N ILE A 156 -3.49 -1.88 12.75
CA ILE A 156 -2.92 -0.61 13.18
C ILE A 156 -2.62 -0.64 14.69
N THR A 157 -3.55 -1.19 15.48
CA THR A 157 -3.36 -1.34 16.93
C THR A 157 -2.17 -2.25 17.24
N ARG A 158 -2.02 -3.35 16.48
CA ARG A 158 -0.86 -4.23 16.60
C ARG A 158 0.46 -3.54 16.26
N VAL A 159 0.50 -2.66 15.25
CA VAL A 159 1.68 -1.84 14.94
C VAL A 159 2.07 -0.98 16.13
N GLU A 160 1.11 -0.29 16.75
CA GLU A 160 1.33 0.53 17.94
C GLU A 160 1.87 -0.32 19.12
N GLU A 161 1.29 -1.49 19.36
CA GLU A 161 1.72 -2.42 20.42
C GLU A 161 3.12 -2.99 20.18
N GLU A 162 3.44 -3.39 18.95
CA GLU A 162 4.75 -3.93 18.59
C GLU A 162 5.84 -2.85 18.67
N GLN A 163 5.51 -1.61 18.32
CA GLN A 163 6.42 -0.47 18.45
C GLN A 163 6.73 -0.12 19.91
N ALA A 164 5.79 -0.36 20.84
CA ALA A 164 5.98 -0.14 22.27
C ALA A 164 6.87 -1.22 22.95
N LYS A 165 7.16 -2.34 22.29
CA LYS A 165 7.97 -3.42 22.87
C LYS A 165 9.44 -3.03 22.93
N ALA A 166 10.06 -3.25 24.09
CA ALA A 166 11.50 -3.10 24.27
C ALA A 166 12.23 -4.25 23.55
N VAL A 167 12.82 -3.94 22.39
CA VAL A 167 13.58 -4.89 21.57
C VAL A 167 14.98 -4.37 21.24
N GLY A 168 15.87 -5.27 20.84
CA GLY A 168 17.21 -4.89 20.40
C GLY A 168 17.17 -3.98 19.16
N ILE A 169 18.19 -3.14 18.97
CA ILE A 169 18.15 -2.12 17.91
C ILE A 169 17.96 -2.70 16.50
N LYS A 170 18.58 -3.86 16.23
CA LYS A 170 18.42 -4.54 14.94
C LYS A 170 16.94 -4.89 14.69
N GLN A 171 16.28 -5.48 15.68
CA GLN A 171 14.85 -5.82 15.60
C GLN A 171 13.98 -4.58 15.50
N LYS A 172 14.31 -3.50 16.23
CA LYS A 172 13.59 -2.22 16.15
C LYS A 172 13.59 -1.64 14.74
N ILE A 173 14.75 -1.65 14.08
CA ILE A 173 14.89 -1.21 12.68
C ILE A 173 14.04 -2.08 11.74
N GLU A 174 14.02 -3.39 11.97
CA GLU A 174 13.27 -4.34 11.15
C GLU A 174 11.76 -4.17 11.32
N PHE A 175 11.26 -4.02 12.55
CA PHE A 175 9.87 -3.71 12.85
C PHE A 175 9.44 -2.40 12.22
N TYR A 176 10.20 -1.32 12.43
CA TYR A 176 9.92 -0.02 11.83
C TYR A 176 9.73 -0.11 10.31
N ARG A 177 10.63 -0.81 9.60
CA ARG A 177 10.52 -1.00 8.15
C ARG A 177 9.30 -1.84 7.75
N ALA A 178 9.00 -2.90 8.49
CA ALA A 178 7.83 -3.72 8.25
C ALA A 178 6.53 -2.95 8.50
N HIS A 179 6.46 -2.16 9.57
CA HIS A 179 5.30 -1.35 9.94
C HIS A 179 5.04 -0.23 8.94
N ILE A 180 6.06 0.47 8.46
CA ILE A 180 5.90 1.45 7.37
C ILE A 180 5.27 0.77 6.15
N GLN A 181 5.82 -0.38 5.73
CA GLN A 181 5.28 -1.10 4.58
C GLN A 181 3.82 -1.54 4.82
N GLN A 182 3.49 -2.03 6.01
CA GLN A 182 2.12 -2.40 6.38
C GLN A 182 1.16 -1.20 6.32
N LEU A 183 1.56 -0.03 6.82
CA LEU A 183 0.73 1.18 6.77
C LEU A 183 0.55 1.69 5.33
N GLU A 184 1.58 1.59 4.49
CA GLU A 184 1.47 1.91 3.05
C GLU A 184 0.53 0.94 2.33
N ASP A 185 0.64 -0.36 2.59
CA ASP A 185 -0.25 -1.39 2.06
C ASP A 185 -1.70 -1.13 2.48
N ILE A 186 -1.90 -0.73 3.74
CA ILE A 186 -3.20 -0.35 4.28
C ILE A 186 -3.78 0.84 3.53
N ARG A 187 -3.00 1.90 3.31
CA ARG A 187 -3.45 3.09 2.56
C ARG A 187 -3.80 2.78 1.11
N GLY A 188 -3.06 1.89 0.46
CA GLY A 188 -3.20 1.61 -0.97
C GLY A 188 -4.40 0.75 -1.35
N GLU A 189 -4.72 -0.27 -0.55
CA GLU A 189 -5.56 -1.39 -1.04
C GLU A 189 -6.75 -1.76 -0.16
N VAL A 190 -6.85 -1.21 1.06
CA VAL A 190 -7.78 -1.70 2.09
C VAL A 190 -9.26 -1.60 1.71
N PHE A 191 -9.70 -0.61 0.95
CA PHE A 191 -11.11 -0.55 0.50
C PHE A 191 -11.28 -0.69 -1.01
N SER A 192 -10.32 -1.35 -1.67
CA SER A 192 -10.53 -1.75 -3.05
C SER A 192 -11.70 -2.75 -3.14
N LEU A 193 -12.48 -2.69 -4.23
CA LEU A 193 -13.55 -3.68 -4.43
C LEU A 193 -13.00 -5.11 -4.46
N GLY A 194 -11.78 -5.29 -4.96
CA GLY A 194 -11.09 -6.58 -4.94
C GLY A 194 -10.85 -7.08 -3.51
N ALA A 195 -10.35 -6.23 -2.62
CA ALA A 195 -10.17 -6.58 -1.20
C ALA A 195 -11.51 -6.96 -0.53
N MET A 196 -12.58 -6.22 -0.81
CA MET A 196 -13.91 -6.53 -0.27
C MET A 196 -14.46 -7.86 -0.80
N ARG A 197 -14.37 -8.13 -2.10
CA ARG A 197 -14.83 -9.42 -2.66
C ARG A 197 -14.04 -10.59 -2.09
N ARG A 198 -12.71 -10.44 -2.04
CA ARG A 198 -11.85 -11.44 -1.43
C ARG A 198 -12.22 -11.71 0.02
N MET A 199 -12.50 -10.67 0.81
CA MET A 199 -12.96 -10.84 2.19
C MET A 199 -14.33 -11.53 2.26
N GLU A 200 -15.26 -11.21 1.37
CA GLU A 200 -16.57 -11.87 1.30
C GLU A 200 -16.43 -13.37 0.98
N GLU A 201 -15.53 -13.73 0.08
CA GLU A 201 -15.23 -15.13 -0.26
C GLU A 201 -14.47 -15.84 0.86
N GLU A 202 -13.46 -15.21 1.47
CA GLU A 202 -12.75 -15.75 2.64
C GLU A 202 -13.72 -16.04 3.79
N ASN A 203 -14.75 -15.21 3.98
CA ASN A 203 -15.79 -15.44 4.98
C ASN A 203 -16.73 -16.60 4.61
N LYS A 204 -16.87 -16.96 3.33
CA LYS A 204 -17.75 -18.04 2.84
C LYS A 204 -17.02 -19.38 2.73
N GLU A 205 -15.84 -19.38 2.12
CA GLU A 205 -15.06 -20.56 1.75
C GLU A 205 -13.87 -20.81 2.69
N GLY A 206 -13.52 -19.85 3.54
CA GLY A 206 -12.27 -19.87 4.31
C GLY A 206 -11.09 -19.27 3.53
N ILE A 207 -9.97 -19.13 4.22
CA ILE A 207 -8.73 -18.64 3.61
C ILE A 207 -8.12 -19.77 2.79
N ARG A 208 -7.79 -19.50 1.52
CA ARG A 208 -7.04 -20.44 0.70
C ARG A 208 -5.57 -20.41 1.09
N GLU A 209 -5.02 -21.58 1.32
CA GLU A 209 -3.66 -21.74 1.85
C GLU A 209 -2.77 -22.48 0.85
N VAL A 210 -1.48 -22.15 0.89
CA VAL A 210 -0.44 -22.82 0.12
C VAL A 210 0.78 -23.04 1.00
N LYS A 211 1.38 -24.23 0.85
CA LYS A 211 2.52 -24.66 1.64
C LYS A 211 3.82 -24.23 0.96
N PHE A 212 4.60 -23.39 1.63
CA PHE A 212 5.94 -22.99 1.21
C PHE A 212 6.98 -23.83 1.94
N SER A 213 7.78 -24.59 1.18
CA SER A 213 8.76 -25.52 1.74
C SER A 213 10.16 -24.91 1.71
N ILE A 214 10.79 -24.81 2.88
CA ILE A 214 12.16 -24.34 3.05
C ILE A 214 13.03 -25.55 3.35
N THR A 215 14.06 -25.79 2.54
CA THR A 215 15.04 -26.85 2.79
C THR A 215 16.37 -26.22 3.19
N ALA A 216 16.94 -26.72 4.28
CA ALA A 216 18.26 -26.32 4.76
C ALA A 216 19.10 -27.58 5.01
N GLU A 217 20.36 -27.53 4.61
CA GLU A 217 21.30 -28.63 4.72
C GLU A 217 22.57 -28.14 5.42
N ASN A 218 23.06 -28.94 6.36
CA ASN A 218 24.39 -28.73 6.93
C ASN A 218 25.43 -29.39 6.02
N PRO A 219 26.27 -28.63 5.29
CA PRO A 219 27.28 -29.22 4.41
C PRO A 219 28.46 -29.82 5.19
N SER A 220 28.57 -29.58 6.50
CA SER A 220 29.67 -30.05 7.33
C SER A 220 29.48 -31.48 7.83
N ASP A 221 30.59 -32.18 8.08
CA ASP A 221 30.63 -33.48 8.77
C ASP A 221 30.52 -33.33 10.30
N GLN A 222 30.34 -32.11 10.81
CA GLN A 222 30.17 -31.82 12.24
C GLN A 222 28.85 -31.10 12.50
N PRO A 223 28.24 -31.28 13.68
CA PRO A 223 27.07 -30.52 14.08
C PRO A 223 27.35 -29.01 14.09
N LEU A 224 26.43 -28.23 13.55
CA LEU A 224 26.58 -26.78 13.42
C LEU A 224 25.27 -26.07 13.78
N LYS A 225 25.37 -25.01 14.57
CA LYS A 225 24.29 -24.03 14.73
C LYS A 225 24.35 -23.05 13.57
N MET A 226 23.29 -22.98 12.76
CA MET A 226 23.26 -22.11 11.59
C MET A 226 21.93 -21.37 11.44
N MET A 227 21.98 -20.22 10.80
CA MET A 227 20.81 -19.40 10.48
C MET A 227 20.20 -19.87 9.16
N VAL A 228 19.00 -20.43 9.22
CA VAL A 228 18.18 -20.74 8.05
C VAL A 228 17.53 -19.46 7.58
N ARG A 229 17.78 -19.10 6.32
CA ARG A 229 17.22 -17.90 5.68
C ARG A 229 16.56 -18.26 4.38
N SER A 230 15.29 -17.87 4.21
CA SER A 230 14.56 -18.04 2.95
C SER A 230 13.84 -16.76 2.56
N TYR A 231 13.97 -16.37 1.29
CA TYR A 231 13.28 -15.20 0.76
C TYR A 231 11.88 -15.59 0.31
N LEU A 232 10.88 -14.83 0.77
CA LEU A 232 9.53 -14.99 0.26
C LEU A 232 9.43 -14.39 -1.16
N PRO A 233 8.44 -14.84 -1.95
CA PRO A 233 8.05 -14.14 -3.17
C PRO A 233 7.81 -12.64 -2.93
N LYS A 234 8.04 -11.80 -3.95
CA LYS A 234 7.95 -10.34 -3.79
C LYS A 234 6.54 -9.86 -3.47
N GLU A 235 5.56 -10.64 -3.92
CA GLU A 235 4.14 -10.36 -3.84
C GLU A 235 3.58 -10.68 -2.44
N ILE A 236 4.27 -11.52 -1.66
CA ILE A 236 3.85 -11.94 -0.33
C ILE A 236 4.11 -10.81 0.66
N LYS A 237 3.03 -10.36 1.30
CA LYS A 237 3.05 -9.38 2.39
C LYS A 237 3.12 -10.08 3.75
N SER A 238 3.32 -9.29 4.80
CA SER A 238 3.38 -9.83 6.16
C SER A 238 2.11 -10.59 6.57
N ASP A 239 0.94 -10.14 6.11
CA ASP A 239 -0.36 -10.73 6.44
C ASP A 239 -0.68 -11.99 5.64
N ASP A 240 0.11 -12.27 4.60
CA ASP A 240 -0.03 -13.47 3.79
C ASP A 240 0.72 -14.65 4.41
N VAL A 241 1.50 -14.43 5.48
CA VAL A 241 2.15 -15.51 6.24
C VAL A 241 1.24 -15.93 7.39
N LEU A 242 0.52 -17.04 7.21
CA LEU A 242 -0.48 -17.53 8.17
C LEU A 242 0.18 -18.30 9.32
N GLU A 243 1.07 -19.24 8.98
CA GLU A 243 1.82 -20.02 9.97
C GLU A 243 3.31 -19.95 9.65
N LYS A 244 4.05 -19.24 10.50
CA LYS A 244 5.50 -19.04 10.34
C LYS A 244 6.37 -19.97 11.20
N LEU A 245 5.77 -20.86 11.99
CA LEU A 245 6.48 -21.66 13.00
C LEU A 245 7.30 -20.73 13.93
N ASP A 246 8.58 -21.06 14.17
CA ASP A 246 9.53 -20.26 14.94
C ASP A 246 10.37 -19.31 14.08
N PHE A 247 9.97 -19.04 12.82
CA PHE A 247 10.70 -18.10 11.98
C PHE A 247 10.35 -16.65 12.32
N ASP A 248 11.40 -15.83 12.37
CA ASP A 248 11.30 -14.37 12.36
C ASP A 248 11.02 -13.89 10.94
N LEU A 249 10.07 -12.97 10.81
CA LEU A 249 9.69 -12.36 9.54
C LEU A 249 10.36 -11.00 9.42
N VAL A 250 11.35 -10.90 8.54
CA VAL A 250 12.20 -9.73 8.37
C VAL A 250 11.98 -9.12 6.99
N TYR A 251 11.76 -7.81 6.91
CA TYR A 251 11.62 -7.11 5.63
C TYR A 251 12.99 -6.67 5.07
N SER A 252 13.32 -7.10 3.85
CA SER A 252 14.56 -6.74 3.16
C SER A 252 14.31 -5.59 2.18
N ARG A 253 14.66 -4.36 2.58
CA ARG A 253 14.50 -3.14 1.76
C ARG A 253 15.23 -3.24 0.42
N ASN A 254 16.45 -3.79 0.41
CA ASN A 254 17.25 -3.93 -0.81
C ASN A 254 16.60 -4.85 -1.84
N LYS A 255 15.88 -5.88 -1.38
CA LYS A 255 15.22 -6.86 -2.26
C LYS A 255 13.72 -6.59 -2.43
N ASN A 256 13.20 -5.59 -1.71
CA ASN A 256 11.79 -5.24 -1.60
C ASN A 256 10.90 -6.47 -1.40
N ARG A 257 11.19 -7.26 -0.36
CA ARG A 257 10.45 -8.50 -0.02
C ARG A 257 10.71 -8.94 1.41
N PHE A 258 9.79 -9.71 1.96
CA PHE A 258 9.96 -10.36 3.26
C PHE A 258 10.88 -11.59 3.18
N THR A 259 11.51 -11.90 4.29
CA THR A 259 12.48 -12.99 4.48
C THR A 259 12.13 -13.69 5.79
N LEU A 260 12.19 -15.02 5.78
CA LEU A 260 12.04 -15.84 6.98
C LEU A 260 13.43 -16.22 7.48
N GLU A 261 13.69 -15.96 8.77
CA GLU A 261 14.96 -16.25 9.44
C GLU A 261 14.71 -17.10 10.70
N LYS A 262 15.51 -18.16 10.89
CA LYS A 262 15.48 -19.00 12.10
C LYS A 262 16.88 -19.50 12.40
N GLU A 263 17.30 -19.41 13.66
CA GLU A 263 18.49 -20.15 14.11
C GLU A 263 18.09 -21.58 14.50
N ASP A 264 18.79 -22.58 13.96
CA ASP A 264 18.55 -23.99 14.27
C ASP A 264 19.87 -24.76 14.37
N ASN A 265 19.84 -25.89 15.08
CA ASN A 265 20.98 -26.78 15.26
C ASN A 265 20.87 -27.96 14.31
N PHE A 266 21.88 -28.20 13.49
CA PHE A 266 21.91 -29.30 12.53
C PHE A 266 22.98 -30.32 12.94
N ALA A 267 22.67 -31.61 12.83
CA ALA A 267 23.66 -32.67 12.87
C ALA A 267 24.52 -32.68 11.59
N ALA A 268 25.60 -33.46 11.61
CA ALA A 268 26.47 -33.66 10.45
C ALA A 268 25.66 -34.14 9.23
N LYS A 269 25.79 -33.44 8.09
CA LYS A 269 25.06 -33.75 6.85
C LYS A 269 23.53 -33.81 6.96
N GLU A 270 22.96 -33.25 8.03
CA GLU A 270 21.50 -33.26 8.22
C GLU A 270 20.81 -32.30 7.25
N VAL A 271 19.72 -32.77 6.65
CA VAL A 271 18.80 -31.97 5.84
C VAL A 271 17.50 -31.81 6.60
N LYS A 272 17.14 -30.57 6.96
CA LYS A 272 15.84 -30.25 7.55
C LYS A 272 14.93 -29.58 6.52
N ARG A 273 13.64 -29.92 6.58
CA ARG A 273 12.59 -29.31 5.77
C ARG A 273 11.57 -28.64 6.69
N TYR A 274 11.29 -27.38 6.43
CA TYR A 274 10.30 -26.59 7.14
C TYR A 274 9.15 -26.28 6.19
N GLN A 275 7.93 -26.36 6.70
CA GLN A 275 6.73 -26.06 5.92
C GLN A 275 6.02 -24.87 6.56
N ILE A 276 5.93 -23.79 5.79
CA ILE A 276 5.32 -22.53 6.17
C ILE A 276 3.98 -22.43 5.45
N THR A 277 2.93 -22.03 6.14
CA THR A 277 1.61 -21.88 5.53
C THR A 277 1.42 -20.43 5.12
N LEU A 278 1.24 -20.21 3.82
CA LEU A 278 0.98 -18.90 3.23
C LEU A 278 -0.46 -18.81 2.74
N ARG A 279 -1.00 -17.60 2.67
CA ARG A 279 -2.22 -17.28 1.93
C ARG A 279 -1.94 -17.43 0.44
N ASP A 280 -2.84 -18.10 -0.28
CA ASP A 280 -2.75 -18.24 -1.73
C ASP A 280 -3.19 -16.94 -2.42
N ILE A 281 -2.27 -15.99 -2.52
CA ILE A 281 -2.47 -14.70 -3.20
C ILE A 281 -2.45 -14.81 -4.73
N TRP A 282 -2.09 -15.98 -5.26
CA TRP A 282 -1.95 -16.24 -6.69
C TRP A 282 -3.25 -16.70 -7.33
N TYR A 283 -4.17 -17.19 -6.50
CA TYR A 283 -5.53 -17.54 -6.88
C TYR A 283 -6.36 -16.27 -7.12
N ILE A 284 -6.92 -16.14 -8.32
CA ILE A 284 -7.94 -15.14 -8.64
C ILE A 284 -9.29 -15.73 -8.22
N PRO A 285 -10.05 -15.04 -7.35
CA PRO A 285 -11.31 -15.60 -6.91
C PRO A 285 -12.37 -15.72 -7.99
N GLN A 286 -13.23 -16.74 -7.88
CA GLN A 286 -14.27 -16.99 -8.88
C GLN A 286 -15.27 -15.83 -8.96
N GLY A 287 -15.58 -15.17 -7.85
CA GLY A 287 -16.45 -13.99 -7.83
C GLY A 287 -15.88 -12.83 -8.66
N ASP A 288 -14.56 -12.68 -8.74
CA ASP A 288 -13.91 -11.69 -9.60
C ASP A 288 -14.04 -12.04 -11.07
N LEU A 289 -13.83 -13.31 -11.44
CA LEU A 289 -14.00 -13.78 -12.81
C LEU A 289 -15.46 -13.64 -13.27
N ASP A 290 -16.41 -14.03 -12.43
CA ASP A 290 -17.85 -13.92 -12.69
C ASP A 290 -18.29 -12.46 -12.79
N PHE A 291 -17.72 -11.58 -11.97
CA PHE A 291 -17.98 -10.15 -12.07
C PHE A 291 -17.55 -9.62 -13.44
N LEU A 292 -16.32 -9.93 -13.88
CA LEU A 292 -15.83 -9.49 -15.20
C LEU A 292 -16.69 -10.03 -16.34
N ARG A 293 -17.08 -11.31 -16.25
CA ARG A 293 -18.00 -11.94 -17.21
C ARG A 293 -19.32 -11.18 -17.30
N LYS A 294 -19.99 -10.97 -16.15
CA LYS A 294 -21.27 -10.22 -16.08
C LYS A 294 -21.16 -8.78 -16.57
N GLN A 295 -20.02 -8.11 -16.35
CA GLN A 295 -19.81 -6.75 -16.86
C GLN A 295 -19.66 -6.75 -18.38
N ALA A 296 -18.91 -7.71 -18.95
CA ALA A 296 -18.78 -7.85 -20.40
C ALA A 296 -20.14 -8.15 -21.06
N GLU A 297 -20.95 -9.04 -20.48
CA GLU A 297 -22.32 -9.33 -20.94
C GLU A 297 -23.17 -8.06 -21.01
N LYS A 298 -23.18 -7.26 -19.92
CA LYS A 298 -23.93 -6.01 -19.88
C LYS A 298 -23.47 -4.99 -20.92
N LEU A 299 -22.16 -4.90 -21.15
CA LEU A 299 -21.61 -4.00 -22.16
C LEU A 299 -22.09 -4.39 -23.55
N VAL A 300 -22.00 -5.66 -23.94
CA VAL A 300 -22.41 -6.14 -25.28
C VAL A 300 -23.89 -5.86 -25.57
N VAL A 301 -24.77 -5.99 -24.57
CA VAL A 301 -26.20 -5.70 -24.74
C VAL A 301 -26.44 -4.26 -25.22
N LEU A 302 -25.59 -3.30 -24.81
CA LEU A 302 -25.68 -1.90 -25.25
C LEU A 302 -25.34 -1.71 -26.74
N PHE A 303 -24.59 -2.64 -27.32
CA PHE A 303 -24.17 -2.61 -28.73
C PHE A 303 -25.14 -3.31 -29.68
N LYS A 304 -26.23 -3.92 -29.17
CA LYS A 304 -27.23 -4.57 -30.03
C LYS A 304 -27.92 -3.56 -30.94
N GLU A 305 -28.06 -3.96 -32.21
CA GLU A 305 -28.62 -3.16 -33.32
C GLU A 305 -27.75 -1.95 -33.72
N THR A 306 -26.46 -1.97 -33.34
CA THR A 306 -25.50 -0.92 -33.71
C THR A 306 -24.52 -1.42 -34.78
N PRO A 307 -23.87 -0.52 -35.54
CA PRO A 307 -22.81 -0.92 -36.46
C PRO A 307 -21.62 -1.62 -35.79
N TYR A 308 -21.49 -1.50 -34.48
CA TYR A 308 -20.42 -2.07 -33.68
C TYR A 308 -20.80 -3.40 -33.01
N GLU A 309 -22.01 -3.92 -33.22
CA GLU A 309 -22.50 -5.16 -32.58
C GLU A 309 -21.53 -6.32 -32.78
N LYS A 310 -21.13 -6.57 -34.03
CA LYS A 310 -20.20 -7.66 -34.36
C LYS A 310 -18.84 -7.50 -33.67
N TYR A 311 -18.33 -6.26 -33.60
CA TYR A 311 -17.08 -5.98 -32.89
C TYR A 311 -17.23 -6.24 -31.39
N ALA A 312 -18.35 -5.80 -30.79
CA ALA A 312 -18.65 -6.03 -29.39
C ALA A 312 -18.77 -7.52 -29.04
N ASP A 313 -19.49 -8.29 -29.86
CA ASP A 313 -19.62 -9.73 -29.72
C ASP A 313 -18.25 -10.42 -29.81
N GLN A 314 -17.37 -9.99 -30.73
CA GLN A 314 -16.01 -10.52 -30.84
C GLN A 314 -15.14 -10.22 -29.62
N GLN A 315 -15.16 -8.97 -29.11
CA GLN A 315 -14.40 -8.63 -27.90
C GLN A 315 -14.91 -9.42 -26.68
N CYS A 316 -16.23 -9.62 -26.57
CA CYS A 316 -16.82 -10.37 -25.49
C CYS A 316 -16.49 -11.87 -25.55
N ALA A 317 -16.51 -12.47 -26.75
CA ALA A 317 -16.07 -13.84 -26.95
C ALA A 317 -14.61 -14.03 -26.49
N PHE A 318 -13.71 -13.10 -26.87
CA PHE A 318 -12.32 -13.11 -26.41
C PHE A 318 -12.21 -12.99 -24.87
N ILE A 319 -13.00 -12.11 -24.26
CA ILE A 319 -13.03 -11.94 -22.80
C ILE A 319 -13.44 -13.25 -22.13
N PHE A 320 -14.53 -13.90 -22.59
CA PHE A 320 -15.00 -15.16 -22.02
C PHE A 320 -14.00 -16.28 -22.17
N GLU A 321 -13.43 -16.45 -23.36
CA GLU A 321 -12.37 -17.45 -23.60
C GLU A 321 -11.17 -17.22 -22.68
N SER A 322 -10.77 -15.96 -22.48
CA SER A 322 -9.65 -15.62 -21.59
C SER A 322 -9.97 -15.91 -20.12
N LEU A 323 -11.19 -15.64 -19.67
CA LEU A 323 -11.65 -15.98 -18.31
C LEU A 323 -11.71 -17.49 -18.09
N ASP A 324 -12.17 -18.25 -19.08
CA ASP A 324 -12.22 -19.72 -19.00
C ASP A 324 -10.81 -20.33 -18.96
N LYS A 325 -9.87 -19.79 -19.75
CA LYS A 325 -8.45 -20.18 -19.67
C LYS A 325 -7.81 -19.85 -18.32
N ILE A 326 -8.20 -18.74 -17.69
CA ILE A 326 -7.73 -18.40 -16.33
C ILE A 326 -8.19 -19.46 -15.35
N LYS A 327 -9.49 -19.77 -15.36
CA LYS A 327 -10.09 -20.78 -14.49
C LYS A 327 -9.46 -22.15 -14.69
N GLN A 328 -9.37 -22.60 -15.94
CA GLN A 328 -8.76 -23.89 -16.28
C GLN A 328 -7.31 -23.98 -15.74
N LEU A 329 -6.50 -22.94 -15.97
CA LEU A 329 -5.12 -22.95 -15.49
C LEU A 329 -5.04 -22.96 -13.95
N GLN A 330 -5.96 -22.26 -13.27
CA GLN A 330 -6.05 -22.31 -11.80
C GLN A 330 -6.43 -23.71 -11.29
N ASP A 331 -7.38 -24.37 -11.95
CA ASP A 331 -7.81 -25.73 -11.59
C ASP A 331 -6.69 -26.75 -11.83
N GLU A 332 -5.92 -26.61 -12.92
CA GLU A 332 -4.73 -27.44 -13.21
C GLU A 332 -3.67 -27.32 -12.10
N VAL A 333 -3.33 -26.09 -11.69
CA VAL A 333 -2.31 -25.87 -10.65
C VAL A 333 -2.82 -26.01 -9.22
N ALA A 334 -4.13 -26.09 -9.00
CA ALA A 334 -4.72 -26.27 -7.67
C ALA A 334 -4.26 -27.57 -6.99
N SER A 335 -3.97 -28.59 -7.80
CA SER A 335 -3.42 -29.88 -7.34
C SER A 335 -1.90 -29.89 -7.15
N SER A 336 -1.18 -28.90 -7.70
CA SER A 336 0.27 -28.81 -7.57
C SER A 336 0.67 -28.43 -6.14
N THR A 337 1.64 -29.17 -5.61
CA THR A 337 2.30 -28.88 -4.34
C THR A 337 3.45 -27.89 -4.49
N ALA A 338 3.91 -27.65 -5.73
CA ALA A 338 4.98 -26.71 -6.01
C ALA A 338 4.42 -25.29 -6.05
N LEU A 339 4.99 -24.41 -5.22
CA LEU A 339 4.58 -23.01 -5.16
C LEU A 339 4.88 -22.29 -6.48
N GLU A 340 5.97 -22.67 -7.13
CA GLU A 340 6.45 -22.08 -8.38
C GLU A 340 5.44 -22.21 -9.52
N ASP A 341 4.68 -23.31 -9.57
CA ASP A 341 3.66 -23.53 -10.59
C ASP A 341 2.51 -22.54 -10.43
N ARG A 342 2.05 -22.32 -9.19
CA ARG A 342 1.01 -21.32 -8.89
C ARG A 342 1.47 -19.91 -9.21
N MET A 343 2.73 -19.58 -8.88
CA MET A 343 3.32 -18.29 -9.23
C MET A 343 3.35 -18.07 -10.74
N ARG A 344 3.82 -19.06 -11.52
CA ARG A 344 3.85 -18.99 -12.99
C ARG A 344 2.45 -18.84 -13.58
N ALA A 345 1.49 -19.64 -13.09
CA ALA A 345 0.10 -19.55 -13.51
C ALA A 345 -0.49 -18.17 -13.23
N SER A 346 -0.21 -17.60 -12.05
CA SER A 346 -0.66 -16.25 -11.69
C SER A 346 -0.08 -15.17 -12.59
N VAL A 347 1.20 -15.24 -12.95
CA VAL A 347 1.81 -14.29 -13.91
C VAL A 347 1.06 -14.33 -15.25
N LEU A 348 0.79 -15.53 -15.79
CA LEU A 348 0.04 -15.69 -17.03
C LEU A 348 -1.40 -15.20 -16.90
N ASN A 349 -2.06 -15.50 -15.78
CA ASN A 349 -3.44 -15.09 -15.53
C ASN A 349 -3.57 -13.57 -15.35
N ASN A 350 -2.59 -12.92 -14.71
CA ASN A 350 -2.54 -11.47 -14.61
C ASN A 350 -2.39 -10.80 -15.98
N GLN A 351 -1.57 -11.36 -16.89
CA GLN A 351 -1.48 -10.88 -18.27
C GLN A 351 -2.83 -11.00 -19.00
N ARG A 352 -3.54 -12.13 -18.82
CA ARG A 352 -4.88 -12.32 -19.39
C ARG A 352 -5.90 -11.34 -18.81
N LEU A 353 -5.87 -11.09 -17.50
CA LEU A 353 -6.71 -10.08 -16.84
C LEU A 353 -6.45 -8.67 -17.39
N GLU A 354 -5.20 -8.29 -17.61
CA GLU A 354 -4.86 -7.00 -18.23
C GLU A 354 -5.43 -6.88 -19.65
N LEU A 355 -5.35 -7.95 -20.45
CA LEU A 355 -5.97 -7.97 -21.78
C LEU A 355 -7.49 -7.86 -21.71
N ILE A 356 -8.14 -8.59 -20.79
CA ILE A 356 -9.58 -8.49 -20.55
C ILE A 356 -9.98 -7.05 -20.19
N ARG A 357 -9.25 -6.42 -19.24
CA ARG A 357 -9.47 -5.02 -18.84
C ARG A 357 -9.32 -4.06 -20.01
N LYS A 358 -8.30 -4.26 -20.85
CA LYS A 358 -8.10 -3.47 -22.07
C LYS A 358 -9.28 -3.64 -23.04
N LYS A 359 -9.76 -4.85 -23.27
CA LYS A 359 -10.91 -5.10 -24.16
C LYS A 359 -12.22 -4.52 -23.64
N MET A 360 -12.47 -4.62 -22.34
CA MET A 360 -13.61 -3.95 -21.72
C MET A 360 -13.53 -2.43 -21.88
N ARG A 361 -12.33 -1.84 -21.78
CA ARG A 361 -12.13 -0.41 -22.00
C ARG A 361 -12.38 -0.01 -23.44
N GLU A 362 -11.87 -0.77 -24.41
CA GLU A 362 -12.16 -0.54 -25.84
C GLU A 362 -13.68 -0.51 -26.10
N LEU A 363 -14.46 -1.40 -25.47
CA LEU A 363 -15.92 -1.35 -25.56
C LEU A 363 -16.50 -0.11 -24.86
N GLN A 364 -16.04 0.23 -23.66
CA GLN A 364 -16.53 1.42 -22.96
C GLN A 364 -16.27 2.72 -23.73
N ASP A 365 -15.12 2.83 -24.40
CA ASP A 365 -14.73 4.00 -25.18
C ASP A 365 -15.60 4.19 -26.42
N LEU A 366 -16.23 3.11 -26.94
CA LEU A 366 -17.17 3.16 -28.06
C LEU A 366 -18.62 3.48 -27.66
N LEU A 367 -18.96 3.41 -26.36
CA LEU A 367 -20.32 3.70 -25.88
C LEU A 367 -20.85 5.09 -26.29
N PRO A 368 -20.05 6.18 -26.28
CA PRO A 368 -20.52 7.49 -26.73
C PRO A 368 -20.99 7.49 -28.20
N GLU A 369 -20.31 6.76 -29.08
CA GLU A 369 -20.66 6.69 -30.50
C GLU A 369 -21.97 5.92 -30.75
N VAL A 370 -22.22 4.89 -29.93
CA VAL A 370 -23.47 4.12 -29.96
C VAL A 370 -24.65 4.97 -29.51
N ALA A 371 -24.51 5.71 -28.41
CA ALA A 371 -25.59 6.53 -27.86
C ALA A 371 -26.05 7.61 -28.85
N LEU A 372 -25.13 8.20 -29.62
CA LEU A 372 -25.43 9.25 -30.60
C LEU A 372 -26.24 8.75 -31.81
N LYS A 373 -26.18 7.46 -32.15
CA LYS A 373 -26.89 6.90 -33.32
C LYS A 373 -28.28 6.33 -33.02
N LYS A 374 -28.55 5.93 -31.77
CA LYS A 374 -29.85 5.32 -31.40
C LYS A 374 -30.98 6.35 -31.29
N ASP A 375 -30.66 7.63 -31.10
CA ASP A 375 -31.62 8.72 -30.86
C ASP A 375 -31.95 9.56 -32.11
N ASN A 376 -32.64 8.95 -33.08
CA ASN A 376 -33.44 9.71 -34.05
C ASN A 376 -34.86 10.03 -33.53
N LEU A 377 -35.20 9.78 -32.26
CA LEU A 377 -36.54 10.01 -31.69
C LEU A 377 -36.53 10.46 -30.20
N LYS A 378 -36.61 11.79 -29.96
CA LYS A 378 -37.10 12.51 -28.73
C LYS A 378 -36.21 12.56 -27.45
N PRO A 379 -36.45 13.54 -26.52
CA PRO A 379 -35.42 14.51 -26.12
C PRO A 379 -34.67 14.21 -24.81
N ILE A 380 -33.36 14.47 -24.83
CA ILE A 380 -32.43 15.04 -23.81
C ILE A 380 -32.52 14.57 -22.34
N GLU A 381 -33.70 14.37 -21.74
CA GLU A 381 -33.86 13.92 -20.35
C GLU A 381 -33.52 12.43 -20.17
N GLN A 382 -33.86 11.57 -21.14
CA GLN A 382 -33.46 10.17 -21.13
C GLN A 382 -31.95 10.02 -21.34
N ILE A 383 -31.37 10.87 -22.19
CA ILE A 383 -29.92 11.00 -22.39
C ILE A 383 -29.26 11.46 -21.10
N LYS A 384 -29.80 12.46 -20.39
CA LYS A 384 -29.27 12.88 -19.08
C LYS A 384 -29.34 11.75 -18.05
N HIS A 385 -30.41 10.95 -18.02
CA HIS A 385 -30.53 9.85 -17.07
C HIS A 385 -29.65 8.65 -17.43
N LEU A 386 -29.45 8.35 -18.72
CA LEU A 386 -28.53 7.32 -19.19
C LEU A 386 -27.08 7.76 -19.05
N ILE A 387 -26.72 9.00 -19.42
CA ILE A 387 -25.39 9.57 -19.17
C ILE A 387 -25.14 9.64 -17.67
N LYS A 388 -26.11 10.04 -16.85
CA LYS A 388 -25.96 10.03 -15.38
C LYS A 388 -25.77 8.61 -14.87
N LYS A 389 -26.54 7.62 -15.35
CA LYS A 389 -26.30 6.21 -15.02
C LYS A 389 -24.95 5.70 -15.52
N ILE A 390 -24.48 6.15 -16.68
CA ILE A 390 -23.19 5.77 -17.29
C ILE A 390 -22.03 6.46 -16.60
N VAL A 391 -22.17 7.69 -16.13
CA VAL A 391 -21.18 8.42 -15.34
C VAL A 391 -21.14 7.84 -13.92
N ASP A 392 -22.30 7.63 -13.30
CA ASP A 392 -22.40 6.96 -11.99
C ASP A 392 -21.84 5.54 -12.07
N THR A 393 -22.10 4.79 -13.15
CA THR A 393 -21.48 3.47 -13.34
C THR A 393 -20.03 3.55 -13.77
N ARG A 394 -19.59 4.52 -14.59
CA ARG A 394 -18.19 4.70 -15.00
C ARG A 394 -17.32 5.07 -13.81
N ASP A 395 -17.80 5.94 -12.92
CA ASP A 395 -17.11 6.27 -11.67
C ASP A 395 -17.15 5.10 -10.71
N LEU A 396 -18.28 4.40 -10.57
CA LEU A 396 -18.35 3.16 -9.78
C LEU A 396 -17.46 2.05 -10.36
N ILE A 397 -17.28 2.00 -11.68
CA ILE A 397 -16.49 1.01 -12.41
C ILE A 397 -15.00 1.40 -12.38
N LEU A 398 -14.64 2.67 -12.49
CA LEU A 398 -13.26 3.16 -12.34
C LEU A 398 -12.78 2.96 -10.90
N VAL A 399 -13.64 3.26 -9.92
CA VAL A 399 -13.43 2.93 -8.51
C VAL A 399 -13.40 1.40 -8.32
N ALA A 400 -14.24 0.64 -9.04
CA ALA A 400 -14.25 -0.83 -9.00
C ALA A 400 -12.95 -1.48 -9.51
N PHE A 401 -12.29 -0.84 -10.47
CA PHE A 401 -11.05 -1.33 -11.06
C PHE A 401 -9.81 -0.84 -10.30
N GLY A 402 -9.95 -0.14 -9.17
CA GLY A 402 -8.82 0.43 -8.43
C GLY A 402 -8.04 1.49 -9.21
N ILE A 403 -8.63 2.02 -10.29
CA ILE A 403 -8.02 3.04 -11.13
C ILE A 403 -8.39 4.38 -10.48
N GLN A 404 -7.65 4.77 -9.44
CA GLN A 404 -7.63 6.18 -9.09
C GLN A 404 -7.08 6.94 -10.31
N PRO A 405 -7.73 8.03 -10.78
CA PRO A 405 -7.07 8.91 -11.72
C PRO A 405 -5.76 9.33 -11.08
N ASN A 406 -4.65 8.95 -11.70
CA ASN A 406 -3.32 9.19 -11.17
C ASN A 406 -3.21 10.71 -10.99
N LYS A 407 -3.34 11.21 -9.75
CA LYS A 407 -3.27 12.63 -9.38
C LYS A 407 -2.11 13.37 -10.09
N PRO A 408 -0.91 12.77 -10.30
CA PRO A 408 0.15 13.45 -11.06
C PRO A 408 -0.22 13.77 -12.52
N ILE A 409 -0.99 12.92 -13.21
CA ILE A 409 -1.38 13.12 -14.61
C ILE A 409 -2.42 14.22 -14.73
N THR A 410 -3.39 14.27 -13.82
CA THR A 410 -4.41 15.33 -13.79
C THR A 410 -3.78 16.70 -13.52
N TRP A 411 -2.81 16.79 -12.61
CA TRP A 411 -2.07 18.03 -12.36
C TRP A 411 -1.20 18.43 -13.57
N TRP A 412 -0.52 17.48 -14.22
CA TRP A 412 0.21 17.75 -15.46
C TRP A 412 -0.70 18.28 -16.58
N LEU A 413 -1.91 17.74 -16.71
CA LEU A 413 -2.90 18.20 -17.68
C LEU A 413 -3.36 19.64 -17.37
N ILE A 414 -3.66 19.94 -16.09
CA ILE A 414 -4.06 21.27 -15.64
C ILE A 414 -2.95 22.30 -15.91
N PHE A 415 -1.69 21.98 -15.55
CA PHE A 415 -0.55 22.83 -15.84
C PHE A 415 -0.31 23.01 -17.35
N GLY A 416 -0.54 21.96 -18.15
CA GLY A 416 -0.48 22.03 -19.60
C GLY A 416 -1.50 23.00 -20.20
N ILE A 417 -2.75 22.96 -19.74
CA ILE A 417 -3.82 23.88 -20.20
C ILE A 417 -3.51 25.33 -19.79
N MET A 418 -3.07 25.56 -18.54
CA MET A 418 -2.70 26.90 -18.09
C MET A 418 -1.52 27.47 -18.88
N GLY A 419 -0.50 26.65 -19.16
CA GLY A 419 0.64 27.04 -19.98
C GLY A 419 0.24 27.40 -21.42
N PHE A 420 -0.66 26.60 -22.02
CA PHE A 420 -1.18 26.88 -23.35
C PHE A 420 -1.98 28.18 -23.41
N MET A 421 -2.85 28.44 -22.42
CA MET A 421 -3.61 29.70 -22.33
C MET A 421 -2.68 30.91 -22.14
N ALA A 422 -1.63 30.80 -21.32
CA ALA A 422 -0.65 31.87 -21.14
C ALA A 422 0.09 32.18 -22.45
N LEU A 423 0.46 31.16 -23.22
CA LEU A 423 1.11 31.31 -24.52
C LEU A 423 0.18 31.97 -25.54
N LEU A 424 -1.07 31.52 -25.65
CA LEU A 424 -2.09 32.14 -26.52
C LEU A 424 -2.29 33.62 -26.20
N THR A 425 -2.39 33.94 -24.91
CA THR A 425 -2.55 35.32 -24.44
C THR A 425 -1.32 36.16 -24.79
N GLY A 426 -0.11 35.61 -24.62
CA GLY A 426 1.14 36.27 -25.01
C GLY A 426 1.22 36.56 -26.50
N VAL A 427 0.82 35.61 -27.36
CA VAL A 427 0.77 35.81 -28.83
C VAL A 427 -0.23 36.90 -29.20
N PHE A 428 -1.43 36.87 -28.63
CA PHE A 428 -2.44 37.92 -28.85
C PHE A 428 -1.93 39.30 -28.44
N TYR A 429 -1.30 39.39 -27.26
CA TYR A 429 -0.74 40.64 -26.74
C TYR A 429 0.37 41.19 -27.64
N MET A 430 1.29 40.34 -28.09
CA MET A 430 2.36 40.74 -29.01
C MET A 430 1.83 41.17 -30.37
N THR A 431 0.83 40.47 -30.90
CA THR A 431 0.16 40.83 -32.16
C THR A 431 -0.55 42.18 -32.04
N TRP A 432 -1.20 42.43 -30.91
CA TRP A 432 -1.84 43.70 -30.62
C TRP A 432 -0.84 44.85 -30.46
N LEU A 433 0.27 44.62 -29.75
CA LEU A 433 1.38 45.58 -29.61
C LEU A 433 1.97 45.98 -30.97
N LYS A 434 2.21 45.00 -31.84
CA LYS A 434 2.72 45.25 -33.20
C LYS A 434 1.75 46.12 -34.00
N LYS A 435 0.46 45.80 -33.95
CA LYS A 435 -0.60 46.56 -34.64
C LYS A 435 -0.74 47.99 -34.10
N LEU A 436 -0.52 48.21 -32.80
CA LEU A 436 -0.48 49.54 -32.20
C LEU A 436 0.70 50.38 -32.69
N GLN A 437 1.88 49.77 -32.88
CA GLN A 437 3.05 50.47 -33.40
C GLN A 437 2.87 50.89 -34.87
N GLU A 438 2.31 49.99 -35.69
CA GLU A 438 2.00 50.28 -37.10
C GLU A 438 0.99 51.43 -37.25
N ASN A 439 -0.07 51.48 -36.41
CA ASN A 439 -1.06 52.56 -36.44
C ASN A 439 -0.51 53.92 -35.97
N LYS A 440 0.52 53.96 -35.11
CA LYS A 440 1.16 55.23 -34.70
C LYS A 440 2.02 55.84 -35.81
N TRP A 441 2.54 55.03 -36.74
CA TRP A 441 3.40 55.50 -37.83
C TRP A 441 2.60 56.07 -39.01
N THR A 442 1.45 55.51 -39.35
CA THR A 442 0.56 56.03 -40.42
C THR A 442 -0.05 57.39 -40.08
N SER A 443 -0.26 57.69 -38.78
CA SER A 443 -0.73 58.98 -38.30
C SER A 443 0.27 60.14 -38.49
N LYS A 444 1.59 59.87 -38.58
CA LYS A 444 2.62 60.92 -38.70
C LYS A 444 2.95 61.27 -40.17
N ALA A 445 2.77 60.34 -41.10
CA ALA A 445 3.05 60.57 -42.52
C ALA A 445 2.02 61.49 -43.23
N GLY A 446 0.81 61.65 -42.69
CA GLY A 446 -0.24 62.48 -43.30
C GLY A 446 -0.18 63.99 -42.99
N LYS A 447 0.80 64.48 -42.21
CA LYS A 447 0.86 65.87 -41.73
C LYS A 447 2.02 66.74 -42.27
N SER A 448 2.85 66.27 -43.19
CA SER A 448 3.99 67.06 -43.73
C SER A 448 3.80 67.61 -45.15
N GLY A 449 2.57 67.72 -45.65
CA GLY A 449 2.26 68.21 -47.00
C GLY A 449 1.23 69.32 -47.02
N LYS A 450 1.49 70.45 -46.33
CA LYS A 450 0.81 71.74 -46.54
C LYS A 450 1.69 72.85 -45.94
N LYS A 451 2.62 73.35 -46.74
CA LYS A 451 3.07 74.73 -46.71
C LYS A 451 3.24 75.20 -48.14
#